data_AF-A0A3N5FSM5-F1
#
_entry.id   AF-A0A3N5FSM5-F1
#
_cell.length_a   1.000
_cell.length_b   1.000
_cell.length_c   1.000
_cell.angle_alpha   90.00
_cell.angle_beta   90.00
_cell.angle_gamma   90.00
#
_symmetry.space_group_name_H-M   'P 1'
#
loop_
_entity.id
_entity.type
_entity.pdbx_description
1 polymer ?
#
loop_
_entity_poly.entity_id
_entity_poly.type
_entity_poly.pdbx_seq_one_letter_code
_entity_poly.pdbx_strand_id
1 'polypeptide(L)'
;MSVTLYVPRDASAVSVGAEEVARAVCAEARRREIDVRVVRNGSRGLLWLEPLVEVAAAHGRIGYGPVAAPDVAELFDASFLEGGAHPLRLRLTEEIPYLKNQQRLTFARVGVIDPVSLDDYLAHDGYAGLRRALTMGSGAIVQAIAASGLRGRGGAAFPAGIKWRTVLEQRATPKYITCNADEGDSGTFSDRMLMEGDPYALIEGMTIAGVAVGATRGFIYLRAEYPHAHRALQEAIGRAYERNYLGHDILGAGKAFDLEVRLGAGAYICGEETSMLDSLEGKRGEVRVRPPLPAIKGLFGQPTLVHNVISLGSVPTILHKGAEFYANFGVGKSRGTIPLQLGGNIRCGG
;
A
#
# COMPACT_ATOMS: atom_id res chain seq x y z
N MET A 1 -4.30 8.36 -31.92
CA MET A 1 -4.55 7.52 -30.73
C MET A 1 -3.74 8.13 -29.60
N SER A 2 -4.32 8.31 -28.42
CA SER A 2 -3.61 8.89 -27.26
C SER A 2 -2.54 7.91 -26.76
N VAL A 3 -1.29 8.37 -26.62
CA VAL A 3 -0.19 7.56 -26.05
C VAL A 3 -0.23 7.68 -24.53
N THR A 4 -0.22 6.55 -23.82
CA THR A 4 -0.16 6.58 -22.34
C THR A 4 1.29 6.64 -21.87
N LEU A 5 1.58 7.64 -21.03
CA LEU A 5 2.82 7.81 -20.30
C LEU A 5 2.58 7.65 -18.81
N TYR A 6 3.61 7.25 -18.08
CA TYR A 6 3.59 7.07 -16.63
C TYR A 6 4.71 7.91 -16.04
N VAL A 7 4.37 8.81 -15.11
CA VAL A 7 5.33 9.63 -14.37
C VAL A 7 5.01 9.51 -12.88
N PRO A 8 5.90 8.91 -12.07
CA PRO A 8 5.58 8.61 -10.69
C PRO A 8 5.18 9.83 -9.83
N ARG A 9 4.33 9.60 -8.83
CA ARG A 9 3.88 10.60 -7.83
C ARG A 9 4.24 10.22 -6.39
N ASP A 10 4.99 9.14 -6.20
CA ASP A 10 5.55 8.75 -4.91
C ASP A 10 6.48 9.85 -4.39
N ALA A 11 6.51 10.07 -3.08
CA ALA A 11 7.31 11.11 -2.45
C ALA A 11 8.79 11.04 -2.82
N SER A 12 9.35 9.83 -3.00
CA SER A 12 10.73 9.66 -3.45
C SER A 12 10.93 10.20 -4.87
N ALA A 13 10.03 9.91 -5.80
CA ALA A 13 10.10 10.42 -7.17
C ALA A 13 9.87 11.95 -7.22
N VAL A 14 8.91 12.45 -6.44
CA VAL A 14 8.65 13.89 -6.31
C VAL A 14 9.88 14.61 -5.77
N SER A 15 10.58 14.04 -4.79
CA SER A 15 11.78 14.64 -4.19
C SER A 15 12.95 14.83 -5.16
N VAL A 16 12.95 14.10 -6.28
CA VAL A 16 13.98 14.17 -7.34
C VAL A 16 13.45 14.75 -8.66
N GLY A 17 12.30 15.42 -8.63
CA GLY A 17 11.84 16.26 -9.75
C GLY A 17 10.69 15.69 -10.60
N ALA A 18 9.97 14.67 -10.14
CA ALA A 18 8.92 14.04 -10.96
C ALA A 18 7.74 14.99 -11.30
N GLU A 19 7.45 16.00 -10.49
CA GLU A 19 6.42 17.01 -10.80
C GLU A 19 6.87 17.95 -11.93
N GLU A 20 8.14 18.32 -11.95
CA GLU A 20 8.76 19.09 -13.04
C GLU A 20 8.73 18.28 -14.34
N VAL A 21 9.09 16.99 -14.27
CA VAL A 21 9.03 16.07 -15.43
C VAL A 21 7.60 15.93 -15.95
N ALA A 22 6.62 15.69 -15.08
CA ALA A 22 5.22 15.56 -15.50
C ALA A 22 4.72 16.83 -16.20
N ARG A 23 5.04 18.02 -15.66
CA ARG A 23 4.72 19.31 -16.28
C ARG A 23 5.42 19.52 -17.61
N ALA A 24 6.70 19.19 -17.70
CA ALA A 24 7.48 19.29 -18.93
C ALA A 24 6.93 18.37 -20.03
N VAL A 25 6.57 17.13 -19.70
CA VAL A 25 5.93 16.19 -20.64
C VAL A 25 4.61 16.75 -21.17
N CYS A 26 3.77 17.29 -20.29
CA CYS A 26 2.48 17.88 -20.72
C CYS A 26 2.68 19.12 -21.60
N ALA A 27 3.64 19.98 -21.25
CA ALA A 27 3.94 21.19 -22.01
C ALA A 27 4.50 20.85 -23.40
N GLU A 28 5.42 19.87 -23.47
CA GLU A 28 6.07 19.46 -24.70
C GLU A 28 5.10 18.73 -25.64
N ALA A 29 4.24 17.85 -25.11
CA ALA A 29 3.19 17.22 -25.88
C ALA A 29 2.23 18.24 -26.49
N ARG A 30 1.82 19.27 -25.72
CA ARG A 30 0.99 20.38 -26.24
C ARG A 30 1.72 21.17 -27.32
N ARG A 31 3.01 21.49 -27.14
CA ARG A 31 3.83 22.22 -28.11
C ARG A 31 3.94 21.47 -29.44
N ARG A 32 4.00 20.14 -29.41
CA ARG A 32 4.08 19.27 -30.58
C ARG A 32 2.72 18.80 -31.10
N GLU A 33 1.62 19.24 -30.50
CA GLU A 33 0.25 18.81 -30.84
C GLU A 33 0.04 17.29 -30.77
N ILE A 34 0.72 16.63 -29.81
CA ILE A 34 0.62 15.19 -29.58
C ILE A 34 -0.35 14.92 -28.43
N ASP A 35 -1.32 14.03 -28.68
CA ASP A 35 -2.25 13.54 -27.65
C ASP A 35 -1.56 12.51 -26.75
N VAL A 36 -1.34 12.88 -25.49
CA VAL A 36 -0.78 12.01 -24.45
C VAL A 36 -1.67 11.96 -23.22
N ARG A 37 -1.82 10.76 -22.66
CA ARG A 37 -2.42 10.54 -21.34
C ARG A 37 -1.30 10.30 -20.33
N VAL A 38 -1.06 11.26 -19.45
CA VAL A 38 -0.07 11.11 -18.36
C VAL A 38 -0.74 10.52 -17.13
N VAL A 39 -0.41 9.27 -16.83
CA VAL A 39 -0.79 8.59 -15.60
C VAL A 39 0.24 8.90 -14.51
N ARG A 40 -0.24 9.36 -13.36
CA ARG A 40 0.62 9.61 -12.18
C ARG A 40 0.66 8.36 -11.31
N ASN A 41 1.45 7.37 -11.70
CA ASN A 41 1.57 6.08 -11.02
C ASN A 41 2.36 6.17 -9.70
N GLY A 42 2.33 5.11 -8.88
CA GLY A 42 3.30 4.95 -7.78
C GLY A 42 4.74 4.79 -8.29
N SER A 43 5.71 4.69 -7.38
CA SER A 43 7.07 4.30 -7.75
C SER A 43 7.18 2.78 -7.95
N ARG A 44 8.03 2.34 -8.87
CA ARG A 44 8.39 0.92 -9.02
C ARG A 44 9.30 0.42 -7.88
N GLY A 45 9.90 1.31 -7.08
CA GLY A 45 10.89 0.95 -6.04
C GLY A 45 12.32 0.84 -6.58
N LEU A 46 12.63 1.52 -7.68
CA LEU A 46 13.99 1.61 -8.24
C LEU A 46 14.46 3.03 -8.04
N LEU A 47 14.71 3.41 -6.79
CA LEU A 47 14.83 4.83 -6.42
C LEU A 47 16.03 5.52 -7.08
N TRP A 48 17.06 4.78 -7.49
CA TRP A 48 18.19 5.31 -8.25
C TRP A 48 17.85 5.64 -9.72
N LEU A 49 16.70 5.21 -10.22
CA LEU A 49 16.17 5.51 -11.56
C LEU A 49 15.02 6.51 -11.52
N GLU A 50 14.60 6.98 -10.34
CA GLU A 50 13.55 7.99 -10.24
C GLU A 50 14.08 9.38 -10.65
N PRO A 51 13.31 10.20 -11.38
CA PRO A 51 11.99 9.90 -11.96
C PRO A 51 12.06 8.87 -13.10
N LEU A 52 11.39 7.73 -12.93
CA LEU A 52 11.33 6.65 -13.91
C LEU A 52 10.09 6.86 -14.79
N VAL A 53 10.27 7.46 -15.96
CA VAL A 53 9.20 7.65 -16.93
C VAL A 53 8.97 6.34 -17.68
N GLU A 54 7.73 5.88 -17.76
CA GLU A 54 7.38 4.73 -18.61
C GLU A 54 6.45 5.14 -19.75
N VAL A 55 6.60 4.49 -20.90
CA VAL A 55 5.67 4.61 -22.03
C VAL A 55 4.99 3.27 -22.28
N ALA A 56 3.68 3.29 -22.53
CA ALA A 56 2.96 2.11 -22.97
C ALA A 56 3.36 1.72 -24.40
N ALA A 57 3.83 0.48 -24.59
CA ALA A 57 4.13 -0.09 -25.90
C ALA A 57 3.40 -1.43 -26.10
N ALA A 58 3.44 -1.96 -27.32
CA ALA A 58 2.70 -3.18 -27.70
C ALA A 58 3.00 -4.41 -26.83
N HIS A 59 4.23 -4.51 -26.31
CA HIS A 59 4.72 -5.67 -25.55
C HIS A 59 4.92 -5.37 -24.06
N GLY A 60 4.33 -4.28 -23.55
CA GLY A 60 4.48 -3.82 -22.18
C GLY A 60 5.04 -2.40 -22.10
N ARG A 61 5.41 -1.96 -20.89
CA ARG A 61 5.94 -0.62 -20.65
C ARG A 61 7.45 -0.57 -20.84
N ILE A 62 7.95 0.45 -21.51
CA ILE A 62 9.39 0.73 -21.64
C ILE A 62 9.76 1.85 -20.68
N GLY A 63 10.79 1.64 -19.87
CA GLY A 63 11.27 2.63 -18.91
C GLY A 63 12.35 3.55 -19.47
N TYR A 64 12.36 4.79 -19.01
CA TYR A 64 13.38 5.82 -19.23
C TYR A 64 13.71 6.44 -17.87
N GLY A 65 14.98 6.45 -17.46
CA GLY A 65 15.33 7.01 -16.16
C GLY A 65 16.83 6.98 -15.82
N PRO A 66 17.27 7.83 -14.87
CA PRO A 66 16.47 8.91 -14.25
C PRO A 66 16.26 10.08 -15.21
N VAL A 67 15.02 10.56 -15.35
CA VAL A 67 14.66 11.67 -16.26
C VAL A 67 14.59 12.97 -15.48
N ALA A 68 15.30 14.00 -15.93
CA ALA A 68 15.11 15.36 -15.47
C ALA A 68 14.24 16.16 -16.45
N ALA A 69 13.62 17.24 -15.98
CA ALA A 69 12.76 18.08 -16.83
C ALA A 69 13.44 18.61 -18.11
N PRO A 70 14.75 18.99 -18.11
CA PRO A 70 15.46 19.39 -19.33
C PRO A 70 15.59 18.29 -20.38
N ASP A 71 15.61 17.01 -19.98
CA ASP A 71 15.78 15.87 -20.89
C ASP A 71 14.51 15.60 -21.72
N VAL A 72 13.37 16.16 -21.33
CA VAL A 72 12.07 15.84 -21.92
C VAL A 72 12.02 16.20 -23.40
N ALA A 73 12.51 17.37 -23.81
CA ALA A 73 12.48 17.74 -25.23
C ALA A 73 13.29 16.76 -26.10
N GLU A 74 14.47 16.34 -25.63
CA GLU A 74 15.33 15.37 -26.32
C GLU A 74 14.68 13.98 -26.37
N LEU A 75 13.96 13.56 -25.31
CA LEU A 75 13.18 12.32 -25.33
C LEU A 75 12.13 12.33 -26.45
N PHE A 76 11.39 13.44 -26.60
CA PHE A 76 10.43 13.59 -27.70
C PHE A 76 11.12 13.57 -29.08
N ASP A 77 12.30 14.18 -29.22
CA ASP A 77 13.09 14.11 -30.47
C ASP A 77 13.55 12.69 -30.79
N ALA A 78 13.91 11.93 -29.75
CA ALA A 78 14.27 10.52 -29.83
C ALA A 78 13.06 9.57 -30.04
N SER A 79 11.85 10.11 -30.28
CA SER A 79 10.64 9.32 -30.50
C SER A 79 10.35 8.33 -29.35
N PHE A 80 10.61 8.74 -28.10
CA PHE A 80 10.42 7.87 -26.93
C PHE A 80 8.98 7.40 -26.75
N LEU A 81 7.99 8.13 -27.29
CA LEU A 81 6.57 7.74 -27.30
C LEU A 81 6.32 6.40 -28.01
N GLU A 82 7.25 5.99 -28.88
CA GLU A 82 7.23 4.72 -29.61
C GLU A 82 8.27 3.73 -29.07
N GLY A 83 8.94 4.06 -27.96
CA GLY A 83 10.04 3.28 -27.41
C GLY A 83 11.39 3.53 -28.08
N GLY A 84 11.56 4.67 -28.74
CA GLY A 84 12.77 5.07 -29.45
C GLY A 84 14.03 5.15 -28.57
N ALA A 85 15.20 5.05 -29.22
CA ALA A 85 16.51 4.96 -28.58
C ALA A 85 16.93 6.30 -27.95
N HIS A 86 17.36 6.26 -26.69
CA HIS A 86 17.83 7.43 -25.94
C HIS A 86 18.85 6.96 -24.89
N PRO A 87 19.83 7.77 -24.45
CA PRO A 87 20.77 7.39 -23.39
C PRO A 87 20.09 6.95 -22.08
N LEU A 88 18.93 7.54 -21.75
CA LEU A 88 18.12 7.18 -20.59
C LEU A 88 17.20 5.97 -20.83
N ARG A 89 17.10 5.47 -22.06
CA ARG A 89 16.23 4.34 -22.39
C ARG A 89 16.74 3.10 -21.68
N LEU A 90 15.86 2.45 -20.95
CA LEU A 90 16.12 1.17 -20.33
C LEU A 90 15.62 0.05 -21.26
N ARG A 91 14.76 -0.81 -20.73
CA ARG A 91 14.15 -1.95 -21.39
C ARG A 91 12.66 -1.98 -21.02
N LEU A 92 11.98 -3.07 -21.35
CA LEU A 92 10.69 -3.35 -20.74
C LEU A 92 10.84 -3.29 -19.22
N THR A 93 10.05 -2.46 -18.53
CA THR A 93 10.26 -2.16 -17.11
C THR A 93 10.29 -3.43 -16.26
N GLU A 94 9.38 -4.38 -16.55
CA GLU A 94 9.31 -5.69 -15.86
C GLU A 94 10.53 -6.59 -16.13
N GLU A 95 11.29 -6.33 -17.20
CA GLU A 95 12.49 -7.09 -17.58
C GLU A 95 13.79 -6.53 -16.97
N ILE A 96 13.68 -5.45 -16.17
CA ILE A 96 14.80 -4.95 -15.37
C ILE A 96 15.10 -6.01 -14.30
N PRO A 97 16.34 -6.56 -14.23
CA PRO A 97 16.64 -7.69 -13.33
C PRO A 97 16.30 -7.43 -11.87
N TYR A 98 16.41 -6.18 -11.40
CA TYR A 98 16.03 -5.79 -10.04
C TYR A 98 14.54 -6.02 -9.76
N LEU A 99 13.65 -5.79 -10.73
CA LEU A 99 12.21 -6.05 -10.61
C LEU A 99 11.87 -7.51 -10.92
N LYS A 100 12.38 -8.02 -12.03
CA LYS A 100 12.05 -9.36 -12.56
C LYS A 100 12.28 -10.48 -11.55
N ASN A 101 13.31 -10.33 -10.72
CA ASN A 101 13.73 -11.36 -9.77
C ASN A 101 13.03 -11.26 -8.39
N GLN A 102 12.03 -10.38 -8.24
CA GLN A 102 11.27 -10.24 -6.99
C GLN A 102 10.00 -11.08 -6.97
N GLN A 103 9.58 -11.50 -5.77
CA GLN A 103 8.25 -12.08 -5.53
C GLN A 103 7.29 -11.03 -4.95
N ARG A 104 6.77 -10.13 -5.81
CA ARG A 104 5.91 -9.00 -5.39
C ARG A 104 4.46 -9.41 -5.13
N LEU A 105 4.20 -10.08 -4.01
CA LEU A 105 2.85 -10.49 -3.61
C LEU A 105 2.02 -9.31 -3.09
N THR A 106 2.56 -8.57 -2.11
CA THR A 106 1.90 -7.39 -1.51
C THR A 106 2.07 -6.16 -2.41
N PHE A 107 3.23 -6.05 -3.07
CA PHE A 107 3.62 -4.92 -3.90
C PHE A 107 3.28 -5.11 -5.39
N ALA A 108 2.37 -6.04 -5.72
CA ALA A 108 2.06 -6.44 -7.10
C ALA A 108 1.65 -5.25 -7.99
N ARG A 109 0.95 -4.26 -7.43
CA ARG A 109 0.45 -3.08 -8.15
C ARG A 109 1.26 -1.80 -7.89
N VAL A 110 2.12 -1.79 -6.87
CA VAL A 110 2.90 -0.58 -6.51
C VAL A 110 3.79 -0.17 -7.70
N GLY A 111 3.50 1.01 -8.25
CA GLY A 111 4.14 1.56 -9.45
C GLY A 111 3.59 1.08 -10.79
N VAL A 112 2.62 0.15 -10.78
CA VAL A 112 1.90 -0.30 -11.98
C VAL A 112 0.72 0.62 -12.27
N ILE A 113 -0.05 1.00 -11.23
CA ILE A 113 -1.34 1.68 -11.34
C ILE A 113 -1.26 3.17 -11.00
N ASP A 114 -2.27 3.94 -11.38
CA ASP A 114 -2.61 5.18 -10.66
C ASP A 114 -3.11 4.80 -9.23
N PRO A 115 -2.40 5.20 -8.16
CA PRO A 115 -2.70 4.74 -6.80
C PRO A 115 -4.11 5.11 -6.31
N VAL A 116 -4.70 6.17 -6.84
CA VAL A 116 -6.03 6.65 -6.41
C VAL A 116 -7.12 6.30 -7.42
N SER A 117 -6.78 5.67 -8.56
CA SER A 117 -7.76 5.10 -9.49
C SER A 117 -8.32 3.79 -8.96
N LEU A 118 -9.57 3.81 -8.52
CA LEU A 118 -10.29 2.60 -8.13
C LEU A 118 -10.47 1.66 -9.33
N ASP A 119 -10.63 2.19 -10.54
CA ASP A 119 -10.75 1.39 -11.75
C ASP A 119 -9.45 0.65 -12.07
N ASP A 120 -8.28 1.29 -11.92
CA ASP A 120 -6.99 0.62 -12.08
C ASP A 120 -6.82 -0.48 -11.03
N TYR A 121 -7.20 -0.21 -9.77
CA TYR A 121 -7.14 -1.21 -8.70
C TYR A 121 -7.98 -2.45 -9.05
N LEU A 122 -9.24 -2.25 -9.47
CA LEU A 122 -10.15 -3.32 -9.86
C LEU A 122 -9.66 -4.10 -11.08
N ALA A 123 -9.07 -3.43 -12.07
CA ALA A 123 -8.49 -4.07 -13.24
C ALA A 123 -7.29 -4.99 -12.92
N HIS A 124 -6.67 -4.83 -11.74
CA HIS A 124 -5.52 -5.61 -11.28
C HIS A 124 -5.86 -6.47 -10.05
N ASP A 125 -6.98 -7.20 -10.14
CA ASP A 125 -7.51 -8.12 -9.11
C ASP A 125 -7.94 -7.44 -7.80
N GLY A 126 -8.04 -6.11 -7.75
CA GLY A 126 -8.48 -5.36 -6.57
C GLY A 126 -9.86 -5.79 -6.08
N TYR A 127 -10.02 -5.85 -4.76
CA TYR A 127 -11.24 -6.29 -4.07
C TYR A 127 -11.67 -7.74 -4.36
N ALA A 128 -10.88 -8.54 -5.07
CA ALA A 128 -11.17 -9.96 -5.23
C ALA A 128 -11.07 -10.71 -3.90
N GLY A 129 -10.16 -10.29 -3.01
CA GLY A 129 -10.03 -10.83 -1.65
C GLY A 129 -11.24 -10.48 -0.79
N LEU A 130 -11.68 -9.22 -0.81
CA LEU A 130 -12.86 -8.76 -0.09
C LEU A 130 -14.14 -9.43 -0.57
N ARG A 131 -14.36 -9.53 -1.89
CA ARG A 131 -15.52 -10.23 -2.45
C ARG A 131 -15.60 -11.67 -1.94
N ARG A 132 -14.46 -12.38 -1.92
CA ARG A 132 -14.40 -13.72 -1.33
C ARG A 132 -14.68 -13.70 0.17
N ALA A 133 -14.06 -12.79 0.92
CA ALA A 133 -14.23 -12.68 2.36
C ALA A 133 -15.70 -12.43 2.76
N LEU A 134 -16.45 -11.62 1.99
CA LEU A 134 -17.87 -11.35 2.25
C LEU A 134 -18.75 -12.59 2.08
N THR A 135 -18.35 -13.55 1.25
CA THR A 135 -19.03 -14.86 1.14
C THR A 135 -18.59 -15.87 2.20
N MET A 136 -17.57 -15.54 2.99
CA MET A 136 -17.02 -16.40 4.03
C MET A 136 -17.56 -15.99 5.41
N GLY A 137 -17.73 -16.98 6.30
CA GLY A 137 -17.94 -16.69 7.72
C GLY A 137 -16.67 -16.19 8.40
N SER A 138 -16.83 -15.38 9.45
CA SER A 138 -15.73 -14.82 10.28
C SER A 138 -14.66 -15.86 10.67
N GLY A 139 -15.08 -17.04 11.14
CA GLY A 139 -14.17 -18.12 11.51
C GLY A 139 -13.34 -18.65 10.34
N ALA A 140 -13.94 -18.75 9.14
CA ALA A 140 -13.24 -19.20 7.94
C ALA A 140 -12.20 -18.18 7.46
N ILE A 141 -12.49 -16.87 7.58
CA ILE A 141 -11.52 -15.82 7.25
C ILE A 141 -10.32 -15.90 8.19
N VAL A 142 -10.57 -15.97 9.51
CA VAL A 142 -9.50 -16.10 10.52
C VAL A 142 -8.68 -17.38 10.31
N GLN A 143 -9.32 -18.48 9.94
CA GLN A 143 -8.63 -19.73 9.60
C GLN A 143 -7.74 -19.57 8.36
N ALA A 144 -8.21 -18.91 7.30
CA ALA A 144 -7.40 -18.65 6.11
C ALA A 144 -6.15 -17.80 6.44
N ILE A 145 -6.28 -16.78 7.29
CA ILE A 145 -5.14 -15.98 7.77
C ILE A 145 -4.19 -16.80 8.64
N ALA A 146 -4.70 -17.69 9.49
CA ALA A 146 -3.86 -18.58 10.29
C ALA A 146 -3.10 -19.59 9.40
N ALA A 147 -3.79 -20.19 8.43
CA ALA A 147 -3.24 -21.20 7.53
C ALA A 147 -2.20 -20.62 6.55
N SER A 148 -2.27 -19.33 6.22
CA SER A 148 -1.26 -18.68 5.37
C SER A 148 0.10 -18.55 6.05
N GLY A 149 0.14 -18.69 7.37
CA GLY A 149 1.34 -18.46 8.16
C GLY A 149 1.76 -16.99 8.23
N LEU A 150 0.85 -16.05 7.95
CA LEU A 150 1.12 -14.62 8.07
C LEU A 150 1.53 -14.28 9.51
N ARG A 151 2.62 -13.51 9.63
CA ARG A 151 3.13 -12.99 10.89
C ARG A 151 3.22 -11.45 10.80
N GLY A 152 3.10 -10.78 11.94
CA GLY A 152 3.18 -9.32 12.01
C GLY A 152 4.48 -8.81 11.37
N ARG A 153 4.36 -7.87 10.43
CA ARG A 153 5.48 -7.31 9.66
C ARG A 153 6.11 -6.07 10.29
N GLY A 154 5.54 -5.53 11.37
CA GLY A 154 6.16 -4.47 12.19
C GLY A 154 7.21 -4.96 13.17
N GLY A 155 8.04 -5.95 12.80
CA GLY A 155 9.16 -6.44 13.62
C GLY A 155 8.85 -7.63 14.55
N ALA A 156 7.82 -7.55 15.41
CA ALA A 156 7.58 -8.57 16.45
C ALA A 156 7.22 -9.98 15.94
N ALA A 157 6.84 -10.11 14.65
CA ALA A 157 6.53 -11.37 13.99
C ALA A 157 5.53 -12.26 14.76
N PHE A 158 4.56 -11.67 15.47
CA PHE A 158 3.50 -12.45 16.12
C PHE A 158 2.55 -13.05 15.08
N PRO A 159 2.10 -14.32 15.20
CA PRO A 159 1.18 -14.92 14.24
C PRO A 159 -0.13 -14.15 14.10
N ALA A 160 -0.44 -13.67 12.90
CA ALA A 160 -1.59 -12.80 12.66
C ALA A 160 -2.91 -13.53 12.99
N GLY A 161 -3.07 -14.77 12.52
CA GLY A 161 -4.28 -15.55 12.76
C GLY A 161 -4.59 -15.78 14.25
N ILE A 162 -3.57 -15.84 15.12
CA ILE A 162 -3.78 -15.93 16.57
C ILE A 162 -4.35 -14.61 17.09
N LYS A 163 -3.75 -13.46 16.72
CA LYS A 163 -4.24 -12.13 17.14
C LYS A 163 -5.69 -11.90 16.69
N TRP A 164 -6.02 -12.30 15.46
CA TRP A 164 -7.36 -12.19 14.91
C TRP A 164 -8.36 -13.06 15.67
N ARG A 165 -7.98 -14.32 15.97
CA ARG A 165 -8.81 -15.23 16.77
C ARG A 165 -9.09 -14.66 18.15
N THR A 166 -8.08 -14.14 18.83
CA THR A 166 -8.24 -13.53 20.17
C THR A 166 -9.27 -12.39 20.16
N VAL A 167 -9.24 -11.52 19.15
CA VAL A 167 -10.22 -10.42 19.01
C VAL A 167 -11.61 -10.95 18.64
N LEU A 168 -11.69 -11.91 17.72
CA LEU A 168 -12.96 -12.53 17.31
C LEU A 168 -13.69 -13.15 18.52
N GLU A 169 -12.97 -13.86 19.38
CA GLU A 169 -13.52 -14.55 20.56
C GLU A 169 -14.02 -13.61 21.67
N GLN A 170 -13.64 -12.32 21.65
CA GLN A 170 -14.14 -11.36 22.64
C GLN A 170 -15.64 -11.09 22.44
N ARG A 171 -16.40 -11.23 23.53
CA ARG A 171 -17.84 -10.91 23.62
C ARG A 171 -18.06 -9.44 24.00
N ALA A 172 -17.45 -8.53 23.26
CA ALA A 172 -17.62 -7.09 23.46
C ALA A 172 -17.88 -6.39 22.14
N THR A 173 -18.69 -5.33 22.20
CA THR A 173 -19.01 -4.42 21.11
C THR A 173 -18.97 -2.98 21.65
N PRO A 174 -18.34 -2.02 20.96
CA PRO A 174 -17.71 -2.15 19.65
C PRO A 174 -16.35 -2.90 19.70
N LYS A 175 -15.85 -3.32 18.53
CA LYS A 175 -14.47 -3.75 18.31
C LYS A 175 -13.81 -2.83 17.29
N TYR A 176 -12.49 -2.73 17.31
CA TYR A 176 -11.74 -1.82 16.44
C TYR A 176 -10.65 -2.52 15.64
N ILE A 177 -10.39 -2.00 14.43
CA ILE A 177 -9.17 -2.29 13.67
C ILE A 177 -8.27 -1.07 13.74
N THR A 178 -6.99 -1.24 14.05
CA THR A 178 -6.03 -0.15 14.01
C THR A 178 -4.82 -0.55 13.18
N CYS A 179 -4.52 0.26 12.17
CA CYS A 179 -3.31 0.15 11.39
C CYS A 179 -2.24 1.07 11.99
N ASN A 180 -1.11 0.50 12.39
CA ASN A 180 0.08 1.24 12.76
C ASN A 180 0.87 1.58 11.49
N ALA A 181 0.81 2.86 11.11
CA ALA A 181 1.52 3.45 9.98
C ALA A 181 2.48 4.56 10.46
N ASP A 182 3.06 4.39 11.64
CA ASP A 182 4.01 5.35 12.20
C ASP A 182 5.41 5.23 11.55
N GLU A 183 5.77 4.06 10.97
CA GLU A 183 7.01 3.73 10.26
C GLU A 183 8.20 4.65 10.63
N GLY A 184 8.52 4.69 11.92
CA GLY A 184 9.46 5.66 12.50
C GLY A 184 10.93 5.25 12.34
N ASP A 185 11.20 4.01 11.97
CA ASP A 185 12.55 3.45 11.85
C ASP A 185 13.27 4.02 10.61
N SER A 186 14.50 4.50 10.81
CA SER A 186 15.33 4.96 9.70
C SER A 186 15.61 3.82 8.70
N GLY A 187 15.56 4.13 7.40
CA GLY A 187 15.78 3.15 6.34
C GLY A 187 14.55 2.31 5.98
N THR A 188 13.42 2.54 6.64
CA THR A 188 12.14 1.91 6.29
C THR A 188 11.26 2.87 5.49
N PHE A 189 10.59 2.34 4.48
CA PHE A 189 9.68 3.10 3.59
C PHE A 189 8.66 2.19 2.88
N SER A 190 8.51 0.94 3.32
CA SER A 190 7.59 0.01 2.69
C SER A 190 6.13 0.34 3.01
N ASP A 191 5.86 0.76 4.24
CA ASP A 191 4.52 1.21 4.62
C ASP A 191 4.16 2.46 3.81
N ARG A 192 5.10 3.43 3.74
CA ARG A 192 4.96 4.64 2.92
C ARG A 192 4.62 4.31 1.47
N MET A 193 5.45 3.48 0.82
CA MET A 193 5.27 3.12 -0.59
C MET A 193 3.94 2.39 -0.84
N LEU A 194 3.48 1.56 0.10
CA LEU A 194 2.18 0.90 -0.07
C LEU A 194 1.03 1.91 0.06
N MET A 195 1.08 2.81 1.05
CA MET A 195 0.03 3.83 1.25
C MET A 195 -0.01 4.86 0.11
N GLU A 196 1.14 5.19 -0.49
CA GLU A 196 1.23 6.13 -1.60
C GLU A 196 0.97 5.47 -2.96
N GLY A 197 1.36 4.20 -3.13
CA GLY A 197 1.37 3.50 -4.41
C GLY A 197 0.24 2.49 -4.64
N ASP A 198 -0.38 1.98 -3.58
CA ASP A 198 -1.52 1.05 -3.61
C ASP A 198 -2.39 1.16 -2.32
N PRO A 199 -2.92 2.36 -2.00
CA PRO A 199 -3.68 2.58 -0.76
C PRO A 199 -4.89 1.66 -0.62
N TYR A 200 -5.53 1.28 -1.73
CA TYR A 200 -6.68 0.36 -1.70
C TYR A 200 -6.33 -1.02 -1.16
N ALA A 201 -5.09 -1.51 -1.31
CA ALA A 201 -4.68 -2.77 -0.68
C ALA A 201 -4.71 -2.70 0.86
N LEU A 202 -4.33 -1.56 1.45
CA LEU A 202 -4.46 -1.35 2.88
C LEU A 202 -5.93 -1.26 3.30
N ILE A 203 -6.73 -0.47 2.57
CA ILE A 203 -8.17 -0.29 2.83
C ILE A 203 -8.90 -1.64 2.75
N GLU A 204 -8.66 -2.41 1.69
CA GLU A 204 -9.22 -3.75 1.50
C GLU A 204 -8.81 -4.67 2.66
N GLY A 205 -7.52 -4.69 3.02
CA GLY A 205 -7.01 -5.52 4.12
C GLY A 205 -7.65 -5.19 5.46
N MET A 206 -7.84 -3.91 5.77
CA MET A 206 -8.54 -3.45 6.97
C MET A 206 -10.02 -3.80 6.96
N THR A 207 -10.68 -3.68 5.80
CA THR A 207 -12.09 -4.03 5.64
C THR A 207 -12.31 -5.54 5.85
N ILE A 208 -11.46 -6.38 5.25
CA ILE A 208 -11.47 -7.84 5.48
C ILE A 208 -11.27 -8.15 6.96
N ALA A 209 -10.32 -7.48 7.62
CA ALA A 209 -10.08 -7.66 9.05
C ALA A 209 -11.30 -7.25 9.89
N GLY A 210 -11.94 -6.13 9.56
CA GLY A 210 -13.18 -5.66 10.21
C GLY A 210 -14.31 -6.68 10.11
N VAL A 211 -14.60 -7.15 8.89
CA VAL A 211 -15.57 -8.22 8.62
C VAL A 211 -15.23 -9.50 9.37
N ALA A 212 -13.96 -9.88 9.42
CA ALA A 212 -13.50 -11.11 10.06
C ALA A 212 -13.73 -11.11 11.57
N VAL A 213 -13.46 -10.00 12.27
CA VAL A 213 -13.54 -9.96 13.74
C VAL A 213 -14.82 -9.32 14.29
N GLY A 214 -15.66 -8.76 13.41
CA GLY A 214 -16.88 -8.03 13.77
C GLY A 214 -16.61 -6.60 14.25
N ALA A 215 -15.56 -5.96 13.74
CA ALA A 215 -15.30 -4.54 13.96
C ALA A 215 -15.91 -3.72 12.83
N THR A 216 -16.63 -2.65 13.18
CA THR A 216 -17.27 -1.74 12.21
C THR A 216 -16.51 -0.43 12.04
N ARG A 217 -15.41 -0.22 12.77
CA ARG A 217 -14.59 0.99 12.66
C ARG A 217 -13.10 0.68 12.68
N GLY A 218 -12.38 1.33 11.78
CA GLY A 218 -10.94 1.25 11.59
C GLY A 218 -10.26 2.62 11.72
N PHE A 219 -9.03 2.62 12.23
CA PHE A 219 -8.17 3.80 12.27
C PHE A 219 -6.81 3.49 11.67
N ILE A 220 -6.32 4.35 10.77
CA ILE A 220 -4.93 4.36 10.32
C ILE A 220 -4.21 5.44 11.11
N TYR A 221 -3.32 5.06 12.01
CA TYR A 221 -2.45 6.01 12.71
C TYR A 221 -1.22 6.27 11.85
N LEU A 222 -1.20 7.42 11.18
CA LEU A 222 -0.20 7.81 10.21
C LEU A 222 0.73 8.86 10.80
N ARG A 223 2.04 8.64 10.71
CA ARG A 223 3.04 9.64 11.14
C ARG A 223 2.87 10.98 10.42
N ALA A 224 3.19 12.08 11.11
CA ALA A 224 3.05 13.43 10.55
C ALA A 224 3.99 13.68 9.34
N GLU A 225 5.11 12.96 9.28
CA GLU A 225 6.15 13.14 8.25
C GLU A 225 5.77 12.54 6.89
N TYR A 226 4.62 11.86 6.77
CA TYR A 226 4.13 11.27 5.53
C TYR A 226 2.88 11.99 4.95
N PRO A 227 3.00 13.28 4.55
CA PRO A 227 1.87 14.03 4.01
C PRO A 227 1.41 13.52 2.64
N HIS A 228 2.28 12.86 1.88
CA HIS A 228 1.94 12.26 0.58
C HIS A 228 1.04 11.03 0.76
N ALA A 229 1.41 10.12 1.66
CA ALA A 229 0.56 9.01 2.08
C ALA A 229 -0.79 9.49 2.62
N HIS A 230 -0.81 10.56 3.42
CA HIS A 230 -2.06 11.12 3.94
C HIS A 230 -3.01 11.54 2.81
N ARG A 231 -2.51 12.26 1.79
CA ARG A 231 -3.32 12.69 0.64
C ARG A 231 -3.84 11.49 -0.17
N ALA A 232 -2.98 10.52 -0.47
CA ALA A 232 -3.37 9.32 -1.22
C ALA A 232 -4.44 8.51 -0.49
N LEU A 233 -4.28 8.31 0.83
CA LEU A 233 -5.26 7.61 1.66
C LEU A 233 -6.60 8.34 1.74
N GLN A 234 -6.61 9.66 1.96
CA GLN A 234 -7.85 10.44 2.02
C GLN A 234 -8.63 10.34 0.70
N GLU A 235 -7.94 10.47 -0.43
CA GLU A 235 -8.57 10.35 -1.75
C GLU A 235 -9.10 8.94 -2.01
N ALA A 236 -8.32 7.90 -1.71
CA ALA A 236 -8.72 6.51 -1.88
C ALA A 236 -9.88 6.12 -0.95
N ILE A 237 -9.87 6.56 0.30
CA ILE A 237 -10.97 6.34 1.26
C ILE A 237 -12.25 7.02 0.76
N GLY A 238 -12.17 8.28 0.31
CA GLY A 238 -13.32 9.00 -0.27
C GLY A 238 -13.95 8.24 -1.44
N ARG A 239 -13.13 7.81 -2.41
CA ARG A 239 -13.59 7.02 -3.56
C ARG A 239 -14.15 5.65 -3.16
N ALA A 240 -13.58 5.01 -2.14
CA ALA A 240 -14.10 3.74 -1.61
C ALA A 240 -15.48 3.91 -0.97
N TYR A 241 -15.74 5.03 -0.27
CA TYR A 241 -17.08 5.39 0.21
C TYR A 241 -18.05 5.63 -0.95
N GLU A 242 -17.66 6.42 -1.95
CA GLU A 242 -18.49 6.74 -3.13
C GLU A 242 -18.95 5.49 -3.90
N ARG A 243 -18.13 4.42 -3.89
CA ARG A 243 -18.42 3.17 -4.60
C ARG A 243 -18.80 2.00 -3.68
N ASN A 244 -19.21 2.27 -2.44
CA ASN A 244 -19.68 1.28 -1.47
C ASN A 244 -18.67 0.16 -1.14
N TYR A 245 -17.36 0.44 -1.20
CA TYR A 245 -16.33 -0.44 -0.65
C TYR A 245 -16.06 -0.19 0.84
N LEU A 246 -16.56 0.93 1.37
CA LEU A 246 -16.60 1.31 2.78
C LEU A 246 -18.00 1.86 3.14
N GLY A 247 -18.28 2.03 4.43
CA GLY A 247 -19.52 2.61 4.94
C GLY A 247 -20.48 1.57 5.49
N HIS A 248 -21.78 1.84 5.41
CA HIS A 248 -22.82 1.10 6.13
C HIS A 248 -23.23 -0.22 5.47
N ASP A 249 -23.01 -0.38 4.18
CA ASP A 249 -23.36 -1.58 3.42
C ASP A 249 -22.34 -1.88 2.31
N ILE A 250 -21.21 -2.47 2.71
CA ILE A 250 -20.10 -2.81 1.82
C ILE A 250 -20.61 -3.75 0.72
N LEU A 251 -20.58 -3.28 -0.53
CA LEU A 251 -20.99 -4.01 -1.73
C LEU A 251 -22.40 -4.63 -1.65
N GLY A 252 -23.29 -4.09 -0.82
CA GLY A 252 -24.63 -4.65 -0.62
C GLY A 252 -24.66 -5.94 0.22
N ALA A 253 -23.61 -6.24 0.98
CA ALA A 253 -23.45 -7.48 1.74
C ALA A 253 -24.05 -7.44 3.17
N GLY A 254 -24.68 -6.34 3.57
CA GLY A 254 -25.18 -6.11 4.92
C GLY A 254 -24.08 -6.01 5.98
N LYS A 255 -22.87 -5.60 5.58
CA LYS A 255 -21.70 -5.41 6.46
C LYS A 255 -21.27 -3.95 6.44
N ALA A 256 -20.93 -3.42 7.61
CA ALA A 256 -20.46 -2.04 7.76
C ALA A 256 -18.99 -1.98 8.16
N PHE A 257 -18.24 -1.04 7.59
CA PHE A 257 -16.90 -0.69 8.04
C PHE A 257 -16.57 0.77 7.69
N ASP A 258 -16.34 1.57 8.72
CA ASP A 258 -15.87 2.94 8.58
C ASP A 258 -14.36 3.03 8.80
N LEU A 259 -13.68 3.88 8.04
CA LEU A 259 -12.23 4.01 8.09
C LEU A 259 -11.80 5.47 8.13
N GLU A 260 -10.92 5.80 9.07
CA GLU A 260 -10.43 7.16 9.29
C GLU A 260 -8.89 7.16 9.40
N VAL A 261 -8.25 8.16 8.80
CA VAL A 261 -6.81 8.41 9.01
C VAL A 261 -6.63 9.41 10.15
N ARG A 262 -5.78 9.08 11.11
CA ARG A 262 -5.36 9.93 12.22
C ARG A 262 -3.89 10.27 12.07
N LEU A 263 -3.60 11.56 11.99
CA LEU A 263 -2.22 12.04 11.97
C LEU A 263 -1.62 11.98 13.37
N GLY A 264 -0.44 11.39 13.49
CA GLY A 264 0.40 11.46 14.67
C GLY A 264 1.02 12.85 14.85
N ALA A 265 1.82 12.99 15.90
CA ALA A 265 2.42 14.27 16.30
C ALA A 265 3.96 14.21 16.47
N GLY A 266 4.63 13.38 15.65
CA GLY A 266 6.11 13.33 15.57
C GLY A 266 6.81 12.58 16.71
N ALA A 267 6.13 11.64 17.37
CA ALA A 267 6.68 10.88 18.49
C ALA A 267 6.98 9.44 18.10
N TYR A 268 8.26 9.08 17.93
CA TYR A 268 8.72 7.72 17.57
C TYR A 268 8.15 6.62 18.48
N ILE A 269 7.95 6.91 19.78
CA ILE A 269 7.38 5.96 20.74
C ILE A 269 5.94 5.54 20.37
N CYS A 270 5.23 6.32 19.55
CA CYS A 270 3.90 5.96 19.04
C CYS A 270 3.95 4.85 17.97
N GLY A 271 5.14 4.42 17.54
CA GLY A 271 5.30 3.16 16.81
C GLY A 271 5.05 1.92 17.68
N GLU A 272 5.10 2.05 19.02
CA GLU A 272 4.70 0.97 19.94
C GLU A 272 3.17 0.88 20.00
N GLU A 273 2.62 -0.35 19.94
CA GLU A 273 1.18 -0.56 19.74
C GLU A 273 0.29 0.06 20.81
N THR A 274 0.71 0.12 22.08
CA THR A 274 -0.11 0.68 23.18
C THR A 274 0.02 2.19 23.28
N SER A 275 1.22 2.73 23.05
CA SER A 275 1.47 4.16 22.96
C SER A 275 0.70 4.80 21.80
N MET A 276 0.65 4.13 20.65
CA MET A 276 -0.20 4.50 19.52
C MET A 276 -1.67 4.63 19.90
N LEU A 277 -2.18 3.68 20.70
CA LEU A 277 -3.57 3.68 21.15
C LEU A 277 -3.86 4.83 22.11
N ASP A 278 -2.93 5.17 23.00
CA ASP A 278 -3.07 6.37 23.84
C ASP A 278 -3.11 7.66 23.00
N SER A 279 -2.25 7.76 21.99
CA SER A 279 -2.27 8.89 21.05
C SER A 279 -3.60 9.00 20.29
N LEU A 280 -4.15 7.86 19.81
CA LEU A 280 -5.48 7.80 19.17
C LEU A 280 -6.63 8.22 20.11
N GLU A 281 -6.47 7.99 21.41
CA GLU A 281 -7.41 8.42 22.47
C GLU A 281 -7.23 9.89 22.87
N GLY A 282 -6.30 10.62 22.25
CA GLY A 282 -6.01 12.03 22.56
C GLY A 282 -5.17 12.21 23.83
N LYS A 283 -4.54 11.14 24.32
CA LYS A 283 -3.63 11.16 25.47
C LYS A 283 -2.19 11.32 24.99
N ARG A 284 -1.27 11.54 25.94
CA ARG A 284 0.16 11.42 25.67
C ARG A 284 0.48 9.96 25.31
N GLY A 285 1.29 9.74 24.28
CA GLY A 285 1.72 8.41 23.85
C GLY A 285 2.67 7.77 24.86
N GLU A 286 2.11 7.10 25.87
CA GLU A 286 2.85 6.35 26.88
C GLU A 286 2.61 4.85 26.69
N VAL A 287 3.64 4.05 26.94
CA VAL A 287 3.52 2.58 26.84
C VAL A 287 2.67 2.08 28.00
N ARG A 288 1.59 1.37 27.69
CA ARG A 288 0.72 0.75 28.70
C ARG A 288 1.37 -0.52 29.26
N VAL A 289 1.15 -0.77 30.55
CA VAL A 289 1.57 -2.03 31.18
C VAL A 289 0.78 -3.20 30.57
N ARG A 290 1.48 -4.27 30.20
CA ARG A 290 0.88 -5.54 29.75
C ARG A 290 1.10 -6.60 30.84
N PRO A 291 0.10 -7.41 31.20
CA PRO A 291 -1.29 -7.48 30.69
C PRO A 291 -2.20 -6.31 31.14
N PRO A 292 -3.34 -6.06 30.45
CA PRO A 292 -3.94 -6.84 29.37
C PRO A 292 -3.37 -6.55 27.97
N LEU A 293 -3.58 -7.49 27.03
CA LEU A 293 -3.23 -7.30 25.61
C LEU A 293 -4.25 -6.39 24.89
N PRO A 294 -3.85 -5.60 23.87
CA PRO A 294 -4.78 -4.79 23.08
C PRO A 294 -5.91 -5.59 22.40
N ALA A 295 -5.64 -6.85 22.07
CA ALA A 295 -6.64 -7.76 21.51
C ALA A 295 -7.83 -8.05 22.45
N ILE A 296 -7.65 -7.78 23.75
CA ILE A 296 -8.68 -7.93 24.79
C ILE A 296 -9.16 -6.53 25.25
N LYS A 297 -8.23 -5.63 25.59
CA LYS A 297 -8.49 -4.25 26.01
C LYS A 297 -7.50 -3.30 25.33
N GLY A 298 -7.88 -2.74 24.19
CA GLY A 298 -7.08 -1.83 23.37
C GLY A 298 -7.67 -0.42 23.33
N LEU A 299 -8.04 0.03 22.15
CA LEU A 299 -8.60 1.34 21.89
C LEU A 299 -9.91 1.54 22.66
N PHE A 300 -9.99 2.61 23.45
CA PHE A 300 -11.13 2.92 24.34
C PHE A 300 -11.49 1.75 25.28
N GLY A 301 -10.50 0.92 25.64
CA GLY A 301 -10.69 -0.28 26.47
C GLY A 301 -11.42 -1.43 25.77
N GLN A 302 -11.67 -1.35 24.46
CA GLN A 302 -12.37 -2.37 23.68
C GLN A 302 -11.41 -3.32 22.96
N PRO A 303 -11.84 -4.54 22.59
CA PRO A 303 -11.02 -5.46 21.79
C PRO A 303 -10.56 -4.81 20.49
N THR A 304 -9.25 -4.74 20.30
CA THR A 304 -8.66 -4.02 19.18
C THR A 304 -7.64 -4.86 18.44
N LEU A 305 -7.82 -5.00 17.14
CA LEU A 305 -6.86 -5.64 16.27
C LEU A 305 -5.84 -4.62 15.76
N VAL A 306 -4.64 -4.64 16.36
CA VAL A 306 -3.52 -3.80 15.93
C VAL A 306 -2.61 -4.55 14.95
N HIS A 307 -2.39 -4.00 13.76
CA HIS A 307 -1.42 -4.52 12.79
C HIS A 307 -0.65 -3.40 12.09
N ASN A 308 0.56 -3.70 11.62
CA ASN A 308 1.32 -2.81 10.72
C ASN A 308 0.73 -2.85 9.29
N VAL A 309 0.99 -1.80 8.51
CA VAL A 309 0.54 -1.61 7.12
C VAL A 309 0.79 -2.83 6.23
N ILE A 310 2.04 -3.34 6.13
CA ILE A 310 2.34 -4.50 5.27
C ILE A 310 1.59 -5.76 5.72
N SER A 311 1.34 -5.90 7.02
CA SER A 311 0.57 -7.05 7.53
C SER A 311 -0.86 -7.03 6.99
N LEU A 312 -1.52 -5.87 7.04
CA LEU A 312 -2.87 -5.68 6.53
C LEU A 312 -2.89 -5.69 5.00
N GLY A 313 -1.94 -5.03 4.34
CA GLY A 313 -1.81 -5.01 2.88
C GLY A 313 -1.56 -6.39 2.24
N SER A 314 -1.10 -7.37 3.02
CA SER A 314 -0.93 -8.76 2.55
C SER A 314 -2.23 -9.57 2.58
N VAL A 315 -3.23 -9.13 3.35
CA VAL A 315 -4.51 -9.82 3.55
C VAL A 315 -5.28 -10.01 2.22
N PRO A 316 -5.43 -8.98 1.36
CA PRO A 316 -6.12 -9.14 0.08
C PRO A 316 -5.59 -10.29 -0.77
N THR A 317 -4.27 -10.40 -0.93
CA THR A 317 -3.64 -11.46 -1.72
C THR A 317 -3.87 -12.84 -1.11
N ILE A 318 -3.81 -12.96 0.22
CA ILE A 318 -4.09 -14.22 0.92
C ILE A 318 -5.53 -14.67 0.68
N LEU A 319 -6.50 -13.75 0.81
CA LEU A 319 -7.90 -14.09 0.59
C LEU A 319 -8.18 -14.34 -0.88
N HIS A 320 -7.56 -13.59 -1.79
CA HIS A 320 -7.79 -13.78 -3.22
C HIS A 320 -7.19 -15.10 -3.73
N LYS A 321 -5.87 -15.31 -3.56
CA LYS A 321 -5.14 -16.46 -4.14
C LYS A 321 -5.16 -17.70 -3.23
N GLY A 322 -5.55 -17.55 -1.96
CA GLY A 322 -5.64 -18.64 -0.98
C GLY A 322 -4.45 -18.72 -0.02
N ALA A 323 -4.70 -19.32 1.14
CA ALA A 323 -3.73 -19.45 2.22
C ALA A 323 -2.48 -20.26 1.82
N GLU A 324 -2.68 -21.39 1.14
CA GLU A 324 -1.60 -22.26 0.69
C GLU A 324 -0.68 -21.57 -0.31
N PHE A 325 -1.25 -20.82 -1.28
CA PHE A 325 -0.47 -20.02 -2.22
C PHE A 325 0.51 -19.10 -1.50
N TYR A 326 0.06 -18.37 -0.48
CA TYR A 326 0.93 -17.48 0.31
C TYR A 326 1.94 -18.26 1.16
N ALA A 327 1.53 -19.38 1.76
CA ALA A 327 2.38 -20.22 2.61
C ALA A 327 3.50 -20.95 1.85
N ASN A 328 3.35 -21.11 0.53
CA ASN A 328 4.38 -21.70 -0.34
C ASN A 328 5.59 -20.78 -0.57
N PHE A 329 5.51 -19.51 -0.16
CA PHE A 329 6.66 -18.61 -0.12
C PHE A 329 7.34 -18.61 1.25
N GLY A 330 8.65 -18.36 1.25
CA GLY A 330 9.47 -18.26 2.45
C GLY A 330 10.00 -19.61 2.95
N VAL A 331 10.46 -19.65 4.21
CA VAL A 331 11.16 -20.81 4.78
C VAL A 331 10.75 -21.04 6.24
N GLY A 332 10.58 -22.31 6.63
CA GLY A 332 10.30 -22.69 8.01
C GLY A 332 9.03 -22.04 8.57
N LYS A 333 9.18 -21.19 9.59
CA LYS A 333 8.08 -20.41 10.20
C LYS A 333 7.93 -19.00 9.62
N SER A 334 8.78 -18.61 8.69
CA SER A 334 8.75 -17.31 8.00
C SER A 334 8.12 -17.51 6.64
N ARG A 335 6.78 -17.55 6.61
CA ARG A 335 5.99 -17.77 5.40
C ARG A 335 5.61 -16.45 4.72
N GLY A 336 5.33 -16.51 3.43
CA GLY A 336 5.04 -15.34 2.60
C GLY A 336 6.30 -14.60 2.14
N THR A 337 6.11 -13.36 1.71
CA THR A 337 7.20 -12.46 1.31
C THR A 337 7.26 -11.23 2.22
N ILE A 338 8.40 -10.54 2.22
CA ILE A 338 8.61 -9.27 2.91
C ILE A 338 9.21 -8.28 1.91
N PRO A 339 8.69 -7.04 1.79
CA PRO A 339 9.35 -6.00 1.01
C PRO A 339 10.63 -5.63 1.74
N LEU A 340 11.81 -5.98 1.23
CA LEU A 340 13.07 -5.52 1.80
C LEU A 340 13.32 -4.08 1.34
N GLN A 341 13.79 -3.22 2.25
CA GLN A 341 14.08 -1.82 1.96
C GLN A 341 15.59 -1.60 1.97
N LEU A 342 16.15 -1.21 0.84
CA LEU A 342 17.57 -0.95 0.65
C LEU A 342 17.83 0.55 0.74
N GLY A 343 18.18 1.03 1.94
CA GLY A 343 18.49 2.43 2.21
C GLY A 343 19.95 2.69 2.65
N GLY A 344 20.32 3.97 2.77
CA GLY A 344 21.65 4.40 3.22
C GLY A 344 22.66 4.55 2.09
N ASN A 345 23.93 4.25 2.35
CA ASN A 345 24.99 4.30 1.35
C ASN A 345 24.95 3.04 0.45
N ILE A 346 24.11 3.08 -0.57
CA ILE A 346 23.89 1.99 -1.50
C ILE A 346 23.74 2.52 -2.92
N ARG A 347 24.31 1.80 -3.90
CA ARG A 347 24.28 2.22 -5.32
C ARG A 347 22.88 2.11 -5.94
N CYS A 348 22.17 1.02 -5.65
CA CYS A 348 20.85 0.73 -6.19
C CYS A 348 19.88 0.47 -5.03
N GLY A 349 19.35 1.55 -4.45
CA GLY A 349 18.41 1.50 -3.32
C GLY A 349 16.94 1.53 -3.75
N GLY A 350 16.07 1.13 -2.84
CA GLY A 350 14.61 1.07 -3.02
C GLY A 350 13.98 -0.10 -2.31
#